data_AF-A0A444MJ01-F1
#
_entry.id   AF-A0A444MJ01-F1
#
_cell.length_a   1.000
_cell.length_b   1.000
_cell.length_c   1.000
_cell.angle_alpha   90.00
_cell.angle_beta   90.00
_cell.angle_gamma   90.00
#
_symmetry.space_group_name_H-M   'P 1'
#
loop_
_entity.id
_entity.type
_entity.pdbx_description
1 polymer ?
#
loop_
_entity_poly.entity_id
_entity_poly.type
_entity_poly.pdbx_seq_one_letter_code
_entity_poly.pdbx_strand_id
1 'polypeptide(L)'
;MDKKIHTAVGMVLLLASSFDARLANAQALNSQVALTDLSVFAAPPKNWEIDGSLHADLEKPNTFALTNGTGILVNTVDEKNPGHDLYFNLQHGDIDLEMDYTMAKGANSGIYLQGRYEIQLLDSWGTVNPKSSDNGGIYERWDESKPDGMKGYEGHSPRQNASRAPGLWQHIRISFQAPKFDDKGVKIANAKVLYIWLNGVLIQENVELSGPTRGAYDTKESALGPLRLQGDHGAVAFKNISYTNFNKPHPTVSDLKYTVYKGNFAEEPDYKTLKPEAQGATPMLTSNEVKLANEFLLKYTGTIHITEAGEYAFKLSVPGGKGALRINGAPAVTAGGFRGTGTVQLPAGDLPFEMSYIKNVDWAKAALGLTVSGPGVREYLLSDANVSSNDAVDPILINATENAILRSFSDLPGGIRVTHGIDVGSTEQLHYTYDADKGMIVQIWRGGFLDATPMWHERGDGSSKPAGSVQYFGKPAPGIAKLATAEAAWPADTNGTAYKPKGYTLDADGRPTFKYMLYGAAVSDVSTVIAGGEGLHRVVTIATPVAGLTMRLAQGAKIELLKNGFYTIDDQYYIRLDGGGEGKPIVRTSGGMQELIIPVKQKLTYSIIF
;
A
#
# COMPACT_ATOMS: atom_id res chain seq x y z
N MET A 1 -19.06 54.43 -18.61
CA MET A 1 -19.20 54.31 -17.15
C MET A 1 -19.79 52.94 -16.88
N ASP A 2 -18.92 52.08 -16.38
CA ASP A 2 -19.01 50.62 -16.45
C ASP A 2 -19.97 50.02 -15.42
N LYS A 3 -20.82 49.10 -15.88
CA LYS A 3 -21.47 48.09 -15.03
C LYS A 3 -20.64 46.81 -15.12
N LYS A 4 -19.84 46.53 -14.09
CA LYS A 4 -19.19 45.23 -13.91
C LYS A 4 -20.17 44.26 -13.25
N ILE A 5 -20.60 43.28 -14.02
CA ILE A 5 -21.22 42.04 -13.55
C ILE A 5 -20.05 41.08 -13.26
N HIS A 6 -19.84 40.71 -12.00
CA HIS A 6 -18.89 39.67 -11.64
C HIS A 6 -19.61 38.32 -11.65
N THR A 7 -19.38 37.55 -12.71
CA THR A 7 -19.72 36.13 -12.78
C THR A 7 -18.67 35.36 -11.97
N ALA A 8 -19.07 34.82 -10.81
CA ALA A 8 -18.26 33.90 -10.03
C ALA A 8 -18.24 32.54 -10.73
N VAL A 9 -17.13 32.20 -11.38
CA VAL A 9 -16.86 30.84 -11.85
C VAL A 9 -16.37 30.05 -10.63
N GLY A 10 -17.22 29.15 -10.14
CA GLY A 10 -16.86 28.18 -9.10
C GLY A 10 -15.84 27.20 -9.65
N MET A 11 -14.58 27.37 -9.28
CA MET A 11 -13.52 26.39 -9.53
C MET A 11 -13.64 25.32 -8.44
N VAL A 12 -14.15 24.14 -8.81
CA VAL A 12 -14.12 22.95 -7.96
C VAL A 12 -12.67 22.51 -7.84
N LEU A 13 -12.03 22.81 -6.70
CA LEU A 13 -10.76 22.21 -6.32
C LEU A 13 -11.03 20.74 -5.96
N LEU A 14 -10.75 19.83 -6.88
CA LEU A 14 -10.50 18.44 -6.57
C LEU A 14 -9.19 18.37 -5.76
N LEU A 15 -9.32 18.21 -4.45
CA LEU A 15 -8.21 17.86 -3.56
C LEU A 15 -7.79 16.41 -3.88
N ALA A 16 -6.86 16.25 -4.81
CA ALA A 16 -6.10 15.01 -4.96
C ALA A 16 -5.21 14.86 -3.72
N SER A 17 -5.50 13.87 -2.89
CA SER A 17 -4.65 13.45 -1.79
C SER A 17 -3.33 12.93 -2.36
N SER A 18 -2.25 13.71 -2.16
CA SER A 18 -0.89 13.29 -2.47
C SER A 18 -0.45 12.23 -1.46
N PHE A 19 -0.60 10.95 -1.82
CA PHE A 19 0.03 9.84 -1.11
C PHE A 19 1.54 9.85 -1.36
N ASP A 20 2.28 9.51 -0.30
CA ASP A 20 3.73 9.51 -0.19
C ASP A 20 4.45 8.89 -1.41
N ALA A 21 5.36 9.68 -1.97
CA ALA A 21 6.28 9.30 -3.02
C ALA A 21 7.37 8.37 -2.46
N ARG A 22 7.04 7.08 -2.26
CA ARG A 22 8.02 5.97 -2.15
C ARG A 22 7.38 4.57 -2.27
N LEU A 23 6.15 4.46 -2.76
CA LEU A 23 5.62 3.20 -3.25
C LEU A 23 5.96 3.06 -4.74
N ALA A 24 6.39 1.85 -5.14
CA ALA A 24 6.86 1.51 -6.47
C ALA A 24 6.02 2.14 -7.59
N ASN A 25 6.69 2.56 -8.66
CA ASN A 25 6.15 3.09 -9.92
C ASN A 25 5.04 2.19 -10.50
N ALA A 26 3.83 2.31 -9.96
CA ALA A 26 2.67 1.68 -10.54
C ALA A 26 2.21 2.54 -11.71
N GLN A 27 1.97 1.91 -12.85
CA GLN A 27 1.22 2.57 -13.91
C GLN A 27 -0.17 2.93 -13.35
N ALA A 28 -0.66 4.12 -13.66
CA ALA A 28 -2.03 4.49 -13.32
C ALA A 28 -3.00 3.46 -13.92
N LEU A 29 -3.95 3.00 -13.11
CA LEU A 29 -4.96 2.06 -13.57
C LEU A 29 -5.92 2.77 -14.53
N ASN A 30 -6.23 2.13 -15.66
CA ASN A 30 -6.91 2.79 -16.78
C ASN A 30 -8.41 2.49 -16.86
N SER A 31 -8.91 1.56 -16.04
CA SER A 31 -10.32 1.17 -16.02
C SER A 31 -10.85 1.27 -14.59
N GLN A 32 -11.94 2.03 -14.41
CA GLN A 32 -12.69 2.11 -13.16
C GLN A 32 -14.04 1.41 -13.32
N VAL A 33 -14.39 0.52 -12.40
CA VAL A 33 -15.71 -0.11 -12.38
C VAL A 33 -16.72 0.86 -11.75
N ALA A 34 -17.73 1.26 -12.52
CA ALA A 34 -18.84 2.06 -12.02
C ALA A 34 -19.81 1.16 -11.24
N LEU A 35 -19.94 1.37 -9.94
CA LEU A 35 -20.85 0.64 -9.06
C LEU A 35 -22.18 1.40 -8.90
N THR A 36 -22.82 1.74 -10.02
CA THR A 36 -24.16 2.34 -10.07
C THR A 36 -25.26 1.30 -10.24
N ASP A 37 -24.91 0.15 -10.82
CA ASP A 37 -25.76 -1.03 -11.02
C ASP A 37 -24.85 -2.27 -11.19
N LEU A 38 -25.44 -3.43 -11.46
CA LEU A 38 -24.73 -4.71 -11.59
C LEU A 38 -24.43 -5.10 -13.06
N SER A 39 -24.56 -4.19 -14.03
CA SER A 39 -24.43 -4.50 -15.47
C SER A 39 -23.05 -4.97 -15.91
N VAL A 40 -22.00 -4.65 -15.13
CA VAL A 40 -20.63 -5.10 -15.36
C VAL A 40 -20.41 -6.58 -15.00
N PHE A 41 -21.38 -7.20 -14.35
CA PHE A 41 -21.34 -8.59 -13.90
C PHE A 41 -22.20 -9.49 -14.78
N ALA A 42 -21.76 -10.74 -14.93
CA ALA A 42 -22.47 -11.77 -15.66
C ALA A 42 -23.53 -12.41 -14.75
N ALA A 43 -24.81 -12.22 -15.10
CA ALA A 43 -25.96 -12.84 -14.41
C ALA A 43 -25.88 -12.75 -12.87
N PRO A 44 -25.83 -11.53 -12.29
CA PRO A 44 -25.61 -11.34 -10.86
C PRO A 44 -26.68 -12.07 -10.02
N PRO A 45 -26.28 -12.90 -9.03
CA PRO A 45 -27.22 -13.59 -8.18
C PRO A 45 -27.78 -12.66 -7.09
N LYS A 46 -28.88 -13.09 -6.45
CA LYS A 46 -29.68 -12.25 -5.53
C LYS A 46 -28.96 -11.82 -4.26
N ASN A 47 -27.87 -12.50 -3.88
CA ASN A 47 -27.07 -12.15 -2.71
C ASN A 47 -26.17 -10.92 -2.94
N TRP A 48 -26.07 -10.43 -4.18
CA TRP A 48 -25.29 -9.24 -4.53
C TRP A 48 -26.18 -8.05 -4.85
N GLU A 49 -25.87 -6.91 -4.23
CA GLU A 49 -26.57 -5.64 -4.45
C GLU A 49 -25.63 -4.44 -4.43
N ILE A 50 -26.15 -3.28 -4.83
CA ILE A 50 -25.44 -1.99 -4.81
C ILE A 50 -26.03 -1.13 -3.69
N ASP A 51 -25.15 -0.61 -2.83
CA ASP A 51 -25.49 0.24 -1.69
C ASP A 51 -24.61 1.49 -1.58
N GLY A 52 -25.00 2.42 -0.71
CA GLY A 52 -24.29 3.68 -0.46
C GLY A 52 -23.35 3.65 0.73
N SER A 53 -23.71 2.92 1.79
CA SER A 53 -22.89 2.74 2.97
C SER A 53 -23.25 1.47 3.73
N LEU A 54 -22.31 0.98 4.53
CA LEU A 54 -22.50 -0.18 5.40
C LEU A 54 -21.77 0.00 6.73
N HIS A 55 -22.22 -0.74 7.74
CA HIS A 55 -21.50 -0.93 8.99
C HIS A 55 -21.53 -2.42 9.39
N ALA A 56 -20.37 -2.97 9.77
CA ALA A 56 -20.30 -4.27 10.42
C ALA A 56 -20.53 -4.15 11.92
N ASP A 57 -21.12 -5.17 12.53
CA ASP A 57 -21.23 -5.28 13.98
C ASP A 57 -20.18 -6.28 14.50
N LEU A 58 -19.17 -5.80 15.24
CA LEU A 58 -18.12 -6.66 15.84
C LEU A 58 -18.66 -7.68 16.86
N GLU A 59 -19.91 -7.55 17.29
CA GLU A 59 -20.58 -8.49 18.19
C GLU A 59 -21.46 -9.50 17.44
N LYS A 60 -21.72 -9.31 16.15
CA LYS A 60 -22.55 -10.20 15.34
C LYS A 60 -21.77 -10.69 14.11
N PRO A 61 -21.46 -11.99 14.04
CA PRO A 61 -20.74 -12.51 12.89
C PRO A 61 -21.57 -12.35 11.61
N ASN A 62 -20.86 -12.20 10.50
CA ASN A 62 -21.42 -12.30 9.15
C ASN A 62 -22.59 -11.35 8.83
N THR A 63 -22.66 -10.18 9.47
CA THR A 63 -23.79 -9.24 9.31
C THR A 63 -23.31 -7.83 8.95
N PHE A 64 -23.98 -7.21 7.99
CA PHE A 64 -23.90 -5.77 7.72
C PHE A 64 -25.24 -5.08 8.00
N ALA A 65 -25.17 -3.85 8.48
CA ALA A 65 -26.27 -2.89 8.41
C ALA A 65 -26.04 -2.00 7.18
N LEU A 66 -26.99 -2.01 6.24
CA LEU A 66 -26.87 -1.34 4.95
C LEU A 66 -27.70 -0.06 4.90
N THR A 67 -27.31 0.86 4.02
CA THR A 67 -28.10 2.04 3.69
C THR A 67 -28.08 2.25 2.18
N ASN A 68 -29.29 2.27 1.62
CA ASN A 68 -29.51 2.42 0.19
C ASN A 68 -28.72 3.58 -0.40
N GLY A 69 -28.07 3.33 -1.52
CA GLY A 69 -27.30 4.31 -2.28
C GLY A 69 -26.53 3.62 -3.39
N THR A 70 -25.41 4.21 -3.81
CA THR A 70 -24.54 3.64 -4.84
C THR A 70 -23.07 3.77 -4.46
N GLY A 71 -22.21 3.03 -5.15
CA GLY A 71 -20.76 3.09 -4.97
C GLY A 71 -20.16 1.92 -4.18
N ILE A 72 -20.98 1.06 -3.58
CA ILE A 72 -20.52 -0.14 -2.86
C ILE A 72 -21.24 -1.36 -3.41
N LEU A 73 -20.48 -2.39 -3.81
CA LEU A 73 -20.99 -3.71 -4.12
C LEU A 73 -21.01 -4.54 -2.83
N VAL A 74 -22.16 -5.09 -2.46
CA VAL A 74 -22.33 -5.83 -1.20
C VAL A 74 -22.77 -7.25 -1.51
N ASN A 75 -22.15 -8.22 -0.82
CA ASN A 75 -22.61 -9.59 -0.69
C ASN A 75 -23.19 -9.80 0.71
N THR A 76 -24.41 -10.33 0.80
CA THR A 76 -25.00 -10.78 2.06
C THR A 76 -25.47 -12.22 1.95
N VAL A 77 -25.07 -13.05 2.90
CA VAL A 77 -25.46 -14.46 2.98
C VAL A 77 -25.80 -14.85 4.41
N ASP A 78 -26.68 -15.82 4.55
CA ASP A 78 -27.01 -16.44 5.84
C ASP A 78 -27.32 -17.93 5.63
N GLU A 79 -27.56 -18.66 6.72
CA GLU A 79 -27.87 -20.10 6.67
C GLU A 79 -29.09 -20.44 5.81
N LYS A 80 -30.01 -19.49 5.60
CA LYS A 80 -31.26 -19.69 4.85
C LYS A 80 -31.12 -19.30 3.38
N ASN A 81 -30.17 -18.45 3.06
CA ASN A 81 -29.89 -17.94 1.73
C ASN A 81 -28.41 -18.20 1.42
N PRO A 82 -28.04 -19.46 1.08
CA PRO A 82 -26.69 -19.74 0.62
C PRO A 82 -26.43 -18.89 -0.62
N GLY A 83 -25.38 -18.07 -0.57
CA GLY A 83 -25.06 -17.16 -1.66
C GLY A 83 -24.52 -17.89 -2.88
N HIS A 84 -24.26 -17.12 -3.92
CA HIS A 84 -23.56 -17.56 -5.12
C HIS A 84 -22.45 -16.58 -5.48
N ASP A 85 -21.44 -17.06 -6.19
CA ASP A 85 -20.34 -16.24 -6.67
C ASP A 85 -20.79 -15.21 -7.70
N LEU A 86 -20.03 -14.12 -7.80
CA LEU A 86 -20.20 -13.08 -8.80
C LEU A 86 -19.07 -13.11 -9.80
N TYR A 87 -19.41 -13.05 -11.09
CA TYR A 87 -18.44 -13.05 -12.19
C TYR A 87 -18.50 -11.72 -12.93
N PHE A 88 -17.35 -11.15 -13.25
CA PHE A 88 -17.27 -9.99 -14.13
C PHE A 88 -17.49 -10.41 -15.59
N ASN A 89 -18.08 -9.53 -16.40
CA ASN A 89 -18.14 -9.70 -17.86
C ASN A 89 -16.75 -9.63 -18.51
N LEU A 90 -15.80 -8.94 -17.86
CA LEU A 90 -14.40 -8.85 -18.27
C LEU A 90 -13.76 -10.24 -18.38
N GLN A 91 -13.13 -10.53 -19.51
CA GLN A 91 -12.17 -11.62 -19.67
C GLN A 91 -10.75 -11.03 -19.73
N HIS A 92 -9.86 -11.47 -18.86
CA HIS A 92 -8.53 -10.89 -18.72
C HIS A 92 -7.40 -11.92 -18.81
N GLY A 93 -6.24 -11.44 -19.28
CA GLY A 93 -4.96 -12.14 -19.19
C GLY A 93 -4.15 -11.57 -18.03
N ASP A 94 -2.99 -11.00 -18.33
CA ASP A 94 -2.18 -10.25 -17.38
C ASP A 94 -2.97 -9.02 -16.90
N ILE A 95 -3.02 -8.78 -15.60
CA ILE A 95 -3.82 -7.70 -15.00
C ILE A 95 -3.12 -7.08 -13.80
N ASP A 96 -3.23 -5.77 -13.66
CA ASP A 96 -3.07 -5.09 -12.38
C ASP A 96 -4.44 -4.67 -11.88
N LEU A 97 -4.74 -5.01 -10.63
CA LEU A 97 -6.04 -4.87 -10.00
C LEU A 97 -5.88 -4.19 -8.65
N GLU A 98 -6.72 -3.20 -8.37
CA GLU A 98 -6.76 -2.47 -7.11
C GLU A 98 -8.21 -2.31 -6.68
N MET A 99 -8.49 -2.57 -5.41
CA MET A 99 -9.83 -2.42 -4.85
C MET A 99 -9.78 -2.22 -3.34
N ASP A 100 -10.83 -1.61 -2.81
CA ASP A 100 -11.10 -1.64 -1.39
C ASP A 100 -12.15 -2.71 -1.10
N TYR A 101 -11.97 -3.43 0.00
CA TYR A 101 -12.97 -4.39 0.49
C TYR A 101 -13.13 -4.31 2.01
N THR A 102 -14.27 -4.74 2.51
CA THR A 102 -14.55 -4.86 3.94
C THR A 102 -15.34 -6.14 4.19
N MET A 103 -15.17 -6.71 5.38
CA MET A 103 -15.78 -7.98 5.76
C MET A 103 -16.46 -7.83 7.11
N ALA A 104 -17.59 -8.52 7.27
CA ALA A 104 -18.18 -8.70 8.58
C ALA A 104 -17.29 -9.63 9.43
N LYS A 105 -17.50 -9.61 10.75
CA LYS A 105 -16.73 -10.47 11.66
C LYS A 105 -16.93 -11.94 11.31
N GLY A 106 -15.83 -12.69 11.22
CA GLY A 106 -15.80 -14.10 10.87
C GLY A 106 -16.17 -14.42 9.42
N ALA A 107 -16.33 -13.42 8.54
CA ALA A 107 -16.68 -13.66 7.16
C ALA A 107 -15.50 -14.23 6.35
N ASN A 108 -15.83 -14.94 5.28
CA ASN A 108 -14.91 -15.53 4.32
C ASN A 108 -15.41 -15.23 2.89
N SER A 109 -14.48 -14.98 1.98
CA SER A 109 -14.68 -14.72 0.55
C SER A 109 -13.33 -14.95 -0.17
N GLY A 110 -13.25 -14.59 -1.45
CA GLY A 110 -12.06 -14.77 -2.25
C GLY A 110 -12.12 -13.98 -3.55
N ILE A 111 -10.97 -13.50 -4.01
CA ILE A 111 -10.80 -12.88 -5.33
C ILE A 111 -10.14 -13.92 -6.23
N TYR A 112 -10.86 -14.39 -7.24
CA TYR A 112 -10.37 -15.40 -8.18
C TYR A 112 -9.91 -14.74 -9.47
N LEU A 113 -8.59 -14.73 -9.69
CA LEU A 113 -7.97 -14.27 -10.93
C LEU A 113 -8.23 -15.31 -12.03
N GLN A 114 -8.74 -14.88 -13.18
CA GLN A 114 -9.22 -15.74 -14.26
C GLN A 114 -10.23 -16.80 -13.81
N GLY A 115 -10.94 -16.59 -12.69
CA GLY A 115 -11.85 -17.54 -12.05
C GLY A 115 -11.15 -18.76 -11.43
N ARG A 116 -9.82 -18.79 -11.43
CA ARG A 116 -9.01 -20.00 -11.19
C ARG A 116 -8.05 -19.89 -10.03
N TYR A 117 -7.50 -18.71 -9.76
CA TYR A 117 -6.48 -18.52 -8.74
C TYR A 117 -7.00 -17.63 -7.63
N GLU A 118 -7.32 -18.24 -6.49
CA GLU A 118 -7.91 -17.57 -5.34
C GLU A 118 -6.85 -16.83 -4.53
N ILE A 119 -7.07 -15.52 -4.42
CA ILE A 119 -6.53 -14.70 -3.34
C ILE A 119 -7.58 -14.69 -2.24
N GLN A 120 -7.23 -15.29 -1.11
CA GLN A 120 -8.14 -15.54 -0.01
C GLN A 120 -8.52 -14.26 0.71
N LEU A 121 -9.81 -14.11 1.05
CA LEU A 121 -10.31 -13.03 1.92
C LEU A 121 -10.96 -13.67 3.16
N LEU A 122 -10.29 -13.57 4.30
CA LEU A 122 -10.81 -14.09 5.57
C LEU A 122 -10.73 -13.00 6.63
N ASP A 123 -11.67 -12.99 7.58
CA ASP A 123 -11.46 -12.28 8.83
C ASP A 123 -10.29 -12.88 9.62
N SER A 124 -9.07 -12.45 9.27
CA SER A 124 -7.81 -12.79 9.91
C SER A 124 -7.38 -11.71 10.90
N TRP A 125 -8.30 -10.89 11.41
CA TRP A 125 -7.98 -9.87 12.41
C TRP A 125 -7.39 -10.54 13.66
N GLY A 126 -6.19 -10.09 14.06
CA GLY A 126 -5.48 -10.68 15.21
C GLY A 126 -4.64 -11.92 14.92
N THR A 127 -4.69 -12.49 13.71
CA THR A 127 -3.87 -13.66 13.36
C THR A 127 -2.37 -13.33 13.39
N VAL A 128 -1.60 -14.05 14.21
CA VAL A 128 -0.14 -13.87 14.34
C VAL A 128 0.64 -14.66 13.29
N ASN A 129 0.21 -15.89 12.99
CA ASN A 129 0.87 -16.78 12.03
C ASN A 129 -0.10 -17.11 10.90
N PRO A 130 -0.19 -16.25 9.86
CA PRO A 130 -1.15 -16.46 8.79
C PRO A 130 -0.78 -17.67 7.93
N LYS A 131 -1.81 -18.31 7.39
CA LYS A 131 -1.74 -19.45 6.48
C LYS A 131 -2.16 -19.04 5.08
N SER A 132 -2.07 -19.95 4.11
CA SER A 132 -2.65 -19.77 2.77
C SER A 132 -4.16 -19.57 2.78
N SER A 133 -4.83 -20.00 3.85
CA SER A 133 -6.27 -19.81 4.11
C SER A 133 -6.61 -18.50 4.83
N ASP A 134 -5.61 -17.69 5.21
CA ASP A 134 -5.82 -16.37 5.81
C ASP A 134 -5.84 -15.26 4.75
N ASN A 135 -6.30 -14.08 5.15
CA ASN A 135 -6.45 -12.90 4.29
C ASN A 135 -5.17 -12.57 3.50
N GLY A 136 -5.27 -12.51 2.17
CA GLY A 136 -4.17 -12.28 1.26
C GLY A 136 -3.27 -13.50 0.98
N GLY A 137 -3.62 -14.67 1.52
CA GLY A 137 -3.05 -15.95 1.12
C GLY A 137 -3.43 -16.33 -0.31
N ILE A 138 -2.55 -17.04 -1.00
CA ILE A 138 -2.91 -17.73 -2.25
C ILE A 138 -3.36 -19.12 -1.83
N TYR A 139 -4.64 -19.42 -2.06
CA TYR A 139 -5.26 -20.62 -1.52
C TYR A 139 -4.68 -21.89 -2.13
N GLU A 140 -4.85 -22.99 -1.41
CA GLU A 140 -4.26 -24.27 -1.80
C GLU A 140 -4.93 -24.89 -3.03
N ARG A 141 -4.15 -25.66 -3.76
CA ARG A 141 -4.64 -26.64 -4.72
C ARG A 141 -5.16 -27.86 -3.94
N TRP A 142 -6.01 -28.64 -4.59
CA TRP A 142 -6.67 -29.78 -3.94
C TRP A 142 -6.51 -31.06 -4.76
N ASP A 143 -6.13 -32.14 -4.10
CA ASP A 143 -6.01 -33.48 -4.67
C ASP A 143 -6.79 -34.48 -3.80
N GLU A 144 -7.97 -34.87 -4.30
CA GLU A 144 -8.86 -35.80 -3.59
C GLU A 144 -8.27 -37.22 -3.44
N SER A 145 -7.23 -37.57 -4.20
CA SER A 145 -6.60 -38.88 -4.11
C SER A 145 -5.63 -39.00 -2.92
N LYS A 146 -5.21 -37.88 -2.32
CA LYS A 146 -4.32 -37.87 -1.15
C LYS A 146 -5.08 -38.18 0.14
N PRO A 147 -4.40 -38.69 1.18
CA PRO A 147 -4.99 -38.89 2.50
C PRO A 147 -5.60 -37.61 3.07
N ASP A 148 -6.64 -37.76 3.91
CA ASP A 148 -7.23 -36.63 4.63
C ASP A 148 -6.16 -35.87 5.44
N GLY A 149 -6.20 -34.55 5.39
CA GLY A 149 -5.16 -33.67 5.94
C GLY A 149 -3.94 -33.45 5.03
N MET A 150 -3.83 -34.16 3.90
CA MET A 150 -2.78 -33.96 2.88
C MET A 150 -3.33 -33.60 1.49
N LYS A 151 -4.65 -33.42 1.38
CA LYS A 151 -5.33 -33.07 0.12
C LYS A 151 -4.98 -31.67 -0.37
N GLY A 152 -4.80 -30.73 0.56
CA GLY A 152 -4.32 -29.39 0.30
C GLY A 152 -2.83 -29.35 0.00
N TYR A 153 -2.42 -28.68 -1.08
CA TYR A 153 -1.01 -28.51 -1.44
C TYR A 153 -0.77 -27.21 -2.21
N GLU A 154 0.48 -26.73 -2.23
CA GLU A 154 0.88 -25.51 -2.96
C GLU A 154 0.07 -24.25 -2.60
N GLY A 155 -0.42 -24.15 -1.36
CA GLY A 155 -0.90 -22.89 -0.80
C GLY A 155 0.26 -22.00 -0.36
N HIS A 156 0.14 -20.69 -0.57
CA HIS A 156 1.15 -19.72 -0.15
C HIS A 156 0.59 -18.76 0.90
N SER A 157 1.16 -18.83 2.10
CA SER A 157 0.79 -17.94 3.20
C SER A 157 1.30 -16.52 2.93
N PRO A 158 0.56 -15.47 3.33
CA PRO A 158 1.08 -14.11 3.23
C PRO A 158 2.28 -13.94 4.17
N ARG A 159 3.25 -13.10 3.78
CA ARG A 159 4.49 -12.86 4.55
C ARG A 159 4.24 -12.43 6.00
N GLN A 160 3.14 -11.72 6.22
CA GLN A 160 2.67 -11.26 7.53
C GLN A 160 1.19 -10.89 7.45
N ASN A 161 0.53 -10.79 8.60
CA ASN A 161 -0.84 -10.31 8.66
C ASN A 161 -0.88 -8.77 8.55
N ALA A 162 -1.56 -8.27 7.52
CA ALA A 162 -1.79 -6.85 7.31
C ALA A 162 -3.27 -6.45 7.48
N SER A 163 -4.10 -7.34 8.02
CA SER A 163 -5.55 -7.14 8.13
C SER A 163 -5.91 -6.11 9.19
N ARG A 164 -6.90 -5.28 8.86
CA ARG A 164 -7.64 -4.42 9.82
C ARG A 164 -8.83 -5.17 10.43
N ALA A 165 -9.40 -4.62 11.50
CA ALA A 165 -10.58 -5.15 12.18
C ALA A 165 -11.80 -5.24 11.22
N PRO A 166 -12.73 -6.18 11.48
CA PRO A 166 -13.94 -6.30 10.65
C PRO A 166 -14.75 -5.02 10.60
N GLY A 167 -15.32 -4.73 9.43
CA GLY A 167 -16.01 -3.47 9.14
C GLY A 167 -15.09 -2.34 8.68
N LEU A 168 -13.79 -2.39 8.95
CA LEU A 168 -12.84 -1.41 8.41
C LEU A 168 -12.47 -1.75 6.98
N TRP A 169 -12.32 -0.72 6.14
CA TRP A 169 -11.91 -0.91 4.75
C TRP A 169 -10.45 -1.33 4.67
N GLN A 170 -10.23 -2.43 3.97
CA GLN A 170 -8.95 -2.95 3.53
C GLN A 170 -8.68 -2.43 2.11
N HIS A 171 -7.42 -2.20 1.79
CA HIS A 171 -6.99 -1.80 0.45
C HIS A 171 -6.01 -2.83 -0.11
N ILE A 172 -6.35 -3.45 -1.25
CA ILE A 172 -5.53 -4.50 -1.87
C ILE A 172 -5.11 -4.12 -3.30
N ARG A 173 -3.86 -4.42 -3.63
CA ARG A 173 -3.28 -4.25 -4.96
C ARG A 173 -2.66 -5.57 -5.41
N ILE A 174 -3.14 -6.11 -6.51
CA ILE A 174 -2.72 -7.40 -7.05
C ILE A 174 -2.12 -7.18 -8.43
N SER A 175 -0.96 -7.79 -8.67
CA SER A 175 -0.39 -7.87 -10.00
C SER A 175 -0.25 -9.32 -10.43
N PHE A 176 -0.91 -9.65 -11.53
CA PHE A 176 -1.04 -11.01 -12.02
C PHE A 176 -0.55 -11.12 -13.46
N GLN A 177 0.18 -12.20 -13.72
CA GLN A 177 0.60 -12.66 -15.03
C GLN A 177 -0.11 -13.97 -15.32
N ALA A 178 -0.88 -14.01 -16.40
CA ALA A 178 -1.61 -15.18 -16.86
C ALA A 178 -0.66 -16.28 -17.37
N PRO A 179 -1.09 -17.55 -17.33
CA PRO A 179 -0.33 -18.64 -17.94
C PRO A 179 -0.24 -18.41 -19.46
N LYS A 180 0.87 -18.85 -20.06
CA LYS A 180 1.11 -18.70 -21.51
C LYS A 180 1.02 -20.07 -22.19
N PHE A 181 0.54 -20.06 -23.43
CA PHE A 181 0.34 -21.25 -24.25
C PHE A 181 0.95 -21.04 -25.63
N ASP A 182 1.43 -22.11 -26.26
CA ASP A 182 1.83 -22.10 -27.66
C ASP A 182 0.61 -22.13 -28.61
N ASP A 183 0.85 -22.05 -29.92
CA ASP A 183 -0.20 -22.06 -30.95
C ASP A 183 -1.01 -23.38 -30.98
N LYS A 184 -0.51 -24.45 -30.34
CA LYS A 184 -1.20 -25.74 -30.22
C LYS A 184 -2.02 -25.83 -28.93
N GLY A 185 -2.03 -24.79 -28.11
CA GLY A 185 -2.70 -24.76 -26.81
C GLY A 185 -1.96 -25.53 -25.71
N VAL A 186 -0.68 -25.85 -25.91
CA VAL A 186 0.17 -26.46 -24.88
C VAL A 186 0.70 -25.36 -23.97
N LYS A 187 0.58 -25.55 -22.65
CA LYS A 187 1.09 -24.60 -21.66
C LYS A 187 2.62 -24.51 -21.75
N ILE A 188 3.14 -23.30 -21.89
CA ILE A 188 4.58 -23.01 -21.97
C ILE A 188 5.10 -22.18 -20.79
N ALA A 189 4.21 -21.56 -20.01
CA ALA A 189 4.54 -20.88 -18.77
C ALA A 189 3.38 -20.91 -17.78
N ASN A 190 3.70 -21.05 -16.50
CA ASN A 190 2.76 -20.95 -15.39
C ASN A 190 2.23 -19.53 -15.20
N ALA A 191 1.05 -19.45 -14.59
CA ALA A 191 0.57 -18.17 -14.08
C ALA A 191 1.45 -17.72 -12.91
N LYS A 192 1.45 -16.43 -12.62
CA LYS A 192 2.26 -15.87 -11.54
C LYS A 192 1.58 -14.68 -10.90
N VAL A 193 1.56 -14.66 -9.58
CA VAL A 193 1.29 -13.45 -8.80
C VAL A 193 2.61 -12.70 -8.65
N LEU A 194 2.76 -11.59 -9.37
CA LEU A 194 3.96 -10.77 -9.33
C LEU A 194 4.08 -10.08 -7.97
N TYR A 195 2.98 -9.54 -7.46
CA TYR A 195 2.89 -9.06 -6.08
C TYR A 195 1.45 -8.99 -5.59
N ILE A 196 1.30 -9.00 -4.27
CA ILE A 196 0.10 -8.52 -3.57
C ILE A 196 0.53 -7.55 -2.47
N TRP A 197 0.00 -6.34 -2.50
CA TRP A 197 0.07 -5.40 -1.39
C TRP A 197 -1.28 -5.34 -0.70
N LEU A 198 -1.27 -5.45 0.63
CA LEU A 198 -2.45 -5.28 1.47
C LEU A 198 -2.16 -4.19 2.52
N ASN A 199 -2.97 -3.14 2.53
CA ASN A 199 -2.85 -2.00 3.44
C ASN A 199 -1.43 -1.41 3.51
N GLY A 200 -0.78 -1.28 2.36
CA GLY A 200 0.58 -0.74 2.25
C GLY A 200 1.71 -1.73 2.55
N VAL A 201 1.40 -3.00 2.80
CA VAL A 201 2.39 -4.07 3.09
C VAL A 201 2.47 -5.06 1.94
N LEU A 202 3.69 -5.36 1.47
CA LEU A 202 3.93 -6.43 0.49
C LEU A 202 3.78 -7.80 1.17
N ILE A 203 2.73 -8.54 0.83
CA ILE A 203 2.39 -9.82 1.46
C ILE A 203 2.65 -11.04 0.57
N GLN A 204 2.72 -10.86 -0.75
CA GLN A 204 3.11 -11.90 -1.72
C GLN A 204 4.01 -11.26 -2.78
N GLU A 205 5.00 -11.98 -3.29
CA GLU A 205 5.89 -11.49 -4.34
C GLU A 205 6.43 -12.66 -5.17
N ASN A 206 6.33 -12.53 -6.50
CA ASN A 206 6.88 -13.47 -7.48
C ASN A 206 6.48 -14.95 -7.24
N VAL A 207 5.22 -15.20 -6.88
CA VAL A 207 4.70 -16.55 -6.60
C VAL A 207 4.20 -17.18 -7.89
N GLU A 208 4.87 -18.25 -8.32
CA GLU A 208 4.48 -19.05 -9.48
C GLU A 208 3.33 -20.01 -9.11
N LEU A 209 2.33 -20.13 -9.99
CA LEU A 209 1.15 -20.95 -9.79
C LEU A 209 1.13 -22.09 -10.81
N SER A 210 1.38 -23.32 -10.34
CA SER A 210 1.45 -24.50 -11.20
C SER A 210 0.11 -24.84 -11.87
N GLY A 211 -1.01 -24.39 -11.29
CA GLY A 211 -2.34 -24.42 -11.89
C GLY A 211 -3.43 -23.87 -10.95
N PRO A 212 -4.72 -24.15 -11.22
CA PRO A 212 -5.84 -23.56 -10.49
C PRO A 212 -5.89 -23.95 -9.01
N THR A 213 -6.32 -23.03 -8.14
CA THR A 213 -6.58 -23.29 -6.72
C THR A 213 -7.90 -24.05 -6.54
N ARG A 214 -8.16 -24.54 -5.33
CA ARG A 214 -9.47 -25.08 -4.99
C ARG A 214 -10.56 -24.04 -5.25
N GLY A 215 -11.75 -24.51 -5.61
CA GLY A 215 -12.90 -23.63 -5.88
C GLY A 215 -12.90 -23.01 -7.27
N ALA A 216 -11.88 -23.22 -8.11
CA ALA A 216 -11.84 -22.75 -9.50
C ALA A 216 -13.11 -23.13 -10.28
N TYR A 217 -13.66 -22.20 -11.08
CA TYR A 217 -14.85 -22.48 -11.90
C TYR A 217 -14.59 -23.48 -13.04
N ASP A 218 -13.32 -23.59 -13.45
CA ASP A 218 -12.81 -24.53 -14.45
C ASP A 218 -11.39 -24.96 -14.07
N THR A 219 -11.12 -26.26 -14.17
CA THR A 219 -9.79 -26.84 -13.87
C THR A 219 -8.84 -26.76 -15.07
N LYS A 220 -9.35 -26.50 -16.27
CA LYS A 220 -8.52 -26.27 -17.45
C LYS A 220 -8.03 -24.83 -17.46
N GLU A 221 -6.71 -24.64 -17.39
CA GLU A 221 -6.11 -23.33 -17.54
C GLU A 221 -6.28 -22.78 -18.97
N SER A 222 -6.35 -21.46 -19.08
CA SER A 222 -6.52 -20.73 -20.33
C SER A 222 -5.75 -19.41 -20.28
N ALA A 223 -5.42 -18.85 -21.44
CA ALA A 223 -4.77 -17.54 -21.54
C ALA A 223 -5.67 -16.40 -21.03
N LEU A 224 -7.00 -16.59 -21.07
CA LEU A 224 -8.00 -15.63 -20.61
C LEU A 224 -9.02 -16.28 -19.67
N GLY A 225 -9.55 -15.49 -18.73
CA GLY A 225 -10.68 -15.89 -17.88
C GLY A 225 -11.32 -14.70 -17.15
N PRO A 226 -12.46 -14.90 -16.48
CA PRO A 226 -13.16 -13.84 -15.77
C PRO A 226 -12.45 -13.43 -14.47
N LEU A 227 -12.68 -12.22 -13.98
CA LEU A 227 -12.52 -11.96 -12.55
C LEU A 227 -13.75 -12.53 -11.82
N ARG A 228 -13.56 -13.21 -10.69
CA ARG A 228 -14.64 -13.75 -9.85
C ARG A 228 -14.48 -13.31 -8.41
N LEU A 229 -15.59 -12.98 -7.76
CA LEU A 229 -15.69 -12.76 -6.32
C LEU A 229 -16.50 -13.89 -5.69
N GLN A 230 -15.95 -14.52 -4.67
CA GLN A 230 -16.64 -15.60 -3.96
C GLN A 230 -17.75 -15.03 -3.08
N GLY A 231 -18.97 -15.53 -3.25
CA GLY A 231 -20.17 -14.93 -2.67
C GLY A 231 -20.99 -15.88 -1.80
N ASP A 232 -20.61 -17.14 -1.68
CA ASP A 232 -21.37 -18.20 -1.03
C ASP A 232 -20.98 -18.44 0.43
N HIS A 233 -19.91 -17.80 0.94
CA HIS A 233 -19.37 -18.05 2.28
C HIS A 233 -19.73 -17.00 3.33
N GLY A 234 -19.55 -15.70 3.04
CA GLY A 234 -19.73 -14.66 4.04
C GLY A 234 -20.01 -13.26 3.49
N ALA A 235 -20.45 -12.38 4.40
CA ALA A 235 -20.78 -11.01 4.10
C ALA A 235 -19.51 -10.19 3.85
N VAL A 236 -19.36 -9.74 2.61
CA VAL A 236 -18.21 -8.97 2.11
C VAL A 236 -18.72 -7.84 1.22
N ALA A 237 -18.01 -6.73 1.18
CA ALA A 237 -18.34 -5.63 0.29
C ALA A 237 -17.08 -5.05 -0.36
N PHE A 238 -17.25 -4.47 -1.54
CA PHE A 238 -16.18 -3.95 -2.39
C PHE A 238 -16.51 -2.55 -2.89
N LYS A 239 -15.50 -1.70 -3.03
CA LYS A 239 -15.59 -0.39 -3.70
C LYS A 239 -14.27 -0.05 -4.37
N ASN A 240 -14.25 1.05 -5.11
CA ASN A 240 -13.04 1.58 -5.76
C ASN A 240 -12.31 0.54 -6.62
N ILE A 241 -13.05 -0.37 -7.26
CA ILE A 241 -12.49 -1.42 -8.09
C ILE A 241 -11.95 -0.80 -9.38
N SER A 242 -10.65 -0.92 -9.58
CA SER A 242 -9.95 -0.42 -10.75
C SER A 242 -8.94 -1.44 -11.26
N TYR A 243 -8.68 -1.44 -12.55
CA TYR A 243 -7.72 -2.36 -13.15
C TYR A 243 -7.10 -1.83 -14.44
N THR A 244 -5.99 -2.44 -14.83
CA THR A 244 -5.41 -2.33 -16.17
C THR A 244 -5.20 -3.75 -16.69
N ASN A 245 -5.79 -4.04 -17.85
CA ASN A 245 -5.58 -5.28 -18.56
C ASN A 245 -4.40 -5.12 -19.54
N PHE A 246 -3.45 -6.04 -19.51
CA PHE A 246 -2.30 -6.04 -20.41
C PHE A 246 -2.49 -7.12 -21.47
N ASN A 247 -3.04 -6.70 -22.61
CA ASN A 247 -3.44 -7.57 -23.70
C ASN A 247 -2.72 -7.26 -25.02
N LYS A 248 -1.73 -6.37 -24.99
CA LYS A 248 -0.94 -5.98 -26.17
C LYS A 248 0.46 -6.59 -26.09
N PRO A 249 1.04 -6.98 -27.23
CA PRO A 249 2.42 -7.43 -27.26
C PRO A 249 3.35 -6.28 -26.85
N HIS A 250 4.46 -6.66 -26.24
CA HIS A 250 5.53 -5.74 -25.90
C HIS A 250 6.17 -5.19 -27.18
N PRO A 251 6.54 -3.89 -27.22
CA PRO A 251 7.50 -3.41 -28.22
C PRO A 251 8.75 -4.29 -28.29
N THR A 252 9.41 -4.29 -29.44
CA THR A 252 10.67 -5.04 -29.60
C THR A 252 11.70 -4.16 -30.26
N VAL A 253 12.97 -4.41 -29.96
CA VAL A 253 14.10 -3.73 -30.59
C VAL A 253 14.84 -4.71 -31.49
N SER A 254 15.25 -4.24 -32.66
CA SER A 254 15.97 -5.00 -33.67
C SER A 254 17.02 -4.14 -34.37
N ASP A 255 17.87 -4.78 -35.18
CA ASP A 255 18.90 -4.11 -36.00
C ASP A 255 19.83 -3.19 -35.19
N LEU A 256 20.07 -3.54 -33.93
CA LEU A 256 20.85 -2.74 -33.00
C LEU A 256 22.32 -2.70 -33.40
N LYS A 257 22.84 -1.48 -33.48
CA LYS A 257 24.25 -1.17 -33.69
C LYS A 257 24.73 -0.27 -32.57
N TYR A 258 25.94 -0.49 -32.11
CA TYR A 258 26.58 0.33 -31.10
C TYR A 258 27.82 1.03 -31.64
N THR A 259 28.18 2.14 -31.00
CA THR A 259 29.45 2.83 -31.19
C THR A 259 29.93 3.38 -29.86
N VAL A 260 31.16 3.06 -29.49
CA VAL A 260 31.83 3.52 -28.28
C VAL A 260 32.83 4.58 -28.66
N TYR A 261 32.80 5.72 -27.98
CA TYR A 261 33.79 6.78 -28.09
C TYR A 261 34.47 6.94 -26.75
N LYS A 262 35.81 6.94 -26.75
CA LYS A 262 36.60 7.21 -25.54
C LYS A 262 36.68 8.72 -25.31
N GLY A 263 36.43 9.17 -24.09
CA GLY A 263 36.57 10.57 -23.70
C GLY A 263 35.63 10.98 -22.56
N ASN A 264 35.99 12.07 -21.89
CA ASN A 264 35.16 12.68 -20.86
C ASN A 264 34.24 13.73 -21.50
N PHE A 265 32.98 13.35 -21.74
CA PHE A 265 31.99 14.21 -22.37
C PHE A 265 31.08 14.85 -21.33
N ALA A 266 30.86 16.16 -21.44
CA ALA A 266 29.87 16.86 -20.62
C ALA A 266 28.43 16.73 -21.18
N GLU A 267 28.32 16.71 -22.51
CA GLU A 267 27.09 16.65 -23.30
C GLU A 267 27.32 15.81 -24.58
N GLU A 268 26.25 15.50 -25.31
CA GLU A 268 26.30 14.74 -26.56
C GLU A 268 27.10 15.51 -27.65
N PRO A 269 28.23 14.96 -28.15
CA PRO A 269 29.09 15.63 -29.13
C PRO A 269 28.59 15.43 -30.57
N ASP A 270 29.14 16.20 -31.53
CA ASP A 270 28.99 15.87 -32.94
C ASP A 270 29.81 14.61 -33.28
N TYR A 271 29.12 13.49 -33.39
CA TYR A 271 29.70 12.18 -33.69
C TYR A 271 30.57 12.15 -34.95
N LYS A 272 30.31 13.01 -35.94
CA LYS A 272 31.10 13.05 -37.19
C LYS A 272 32.55 13.47 -36.97
N THR A 273 32.81 14.14 -35.86
CA THR A 273 34.14 14.66 -35.49
C THR A 273 34.95 13.66 -34.67
N LEU A 274 34.35 12.55 -34.25
CA LEU A 274 34.95 11.60 -33.32
C LEU A 274 35.35 10.30 -34.01
N LYS A 275 36.48 9.73 -33.57
CA LYS A 275 36.91 8.39 -33.97
C LYS A 275 36.28 7.36 -33.01
N PRO A 276 35.55 6.35 -33.52
CA PRO A 276 35.09 5.23 -32.70
C PRO A 276 36.25 4.45 -32.07
N GLU A 277 36.14 4.16 -30.78
CA GLU A 277 36.99 3.20 -30.06
C GLU A 277 36.55 1.76 -30.38
N ALA A 278 35.24 1.53 -30.45
CA ALA A 278 34.64 0.26 -30.85
C ALA A 278 33.29 0.50 -31.53
N GLN A 279 32.88 -0.40 -32.44
CA GLN A 279 31.57 -0.35 -33.08
C GLN A 279 31.20 -1.74 -33.60
N GLY A 280 29.91 -2.05 -33.63
CA GLY A 280 29.42 -3.35 -34.08
C GLY A 280 27.91 -3.46 -34.09
N ALA A 281 27.42 -4.62 -34.53
CA ALA A 281 26.04 -5.02 -34.31
C ALA A 281 25.95 -5.83 -33.01
N THR A 282 24.81 -5.78 -32.33
CA THR A 282 24.57 -6.54 -31.11
C THR A 282 23.09 -6.91 -31.05
N PRO A 283 22.70 -8.07 -30.48
CA PRO A 283 21.30 -8.48 -30.44
C PRO A 283 20.49 -7.77 -29.34
N MET A 284 21.14 -7.02 -28.45
CA MET A 284 20.50 -6.47 -27.24
C MET A 284 21.14 -5.14 -26.81
N LEU A 285 20.36 -4.28 -26.17
CA LEU A 285 20.87 -3.08 -25.51
C LEU A 285 21.60 -3.50 -24.23
N THR A 286 22.91 -3.24 -24.15
CA THR A 286 23.72 -3.59 -22.97
C THR A 286 24.89 -2.61 -22.79
N SER A 287 25.39 -2.47 -21.57
CA SER A 287 26.65 -1.76 -21.33
C SER A 287 27.90 -2.60 -21.60
N ASN A 288 27.75 -3.92 -21.80
CA ASN A 288 28.87 -4.87 -21.91
C ASN A 288 29.71 -4.73 -23.20
N GLU A 289 29.19 -4.01 -24.21
CA GLU A 289 29.97 -3.68 -25.42
C GLU A 289 31.10 -2.68 -25.12
N VAL A 290 31.06 -2.02 -23.96
CA VAL A 290 32.07 -1.06 -23.53
C VAL A 290 33.16 -1.73 -22.72
N LYS A 291 34.40 -1.72 -23.24
CA LYS A 291 35.59 -2.26 -22.55
C LYS A 291 36.32 -1.24 -21.67
N LEU A 292 35.74 -0.06 -21.52
CA LEU A 292 36.26 1.06 -20.71
C LEU A 292 35.50 1.14 -19.39
N ALA A 293 36.22 1.30 -18.28
CA ALA A 293 35.60 1.42 -16.96
C ALA A 293 34.88 2.77 -16.75
N ASN A 294 35.40 3.84 -17.36
CA ASN A 294 34.86 5.20 -17.25
C ASN A 294 35.27 6.04 -18.47
N GLU A 295 34.77 7.27 -18.53
CA GLU A 295 35.09 8.27 -19.57
C GLU A 295 34.85 7.73 -20.99
N PHE A 296 33.60 7.39 -21.24
CA PHE A 296 33.16 6.96 -22.56
C PHE A 296 31.77 7.52 -22.90
N LEU A 297 31.45 7.48 -24.20
CA LEU A 297 30.10 7.61 -24.72
C LEU A 297 29.74 6.35 -25.50
N LEU A 298 28.66 5.69 -25.10
CA LEU A 298 28.04 4.58 -25.82
C LEU A 298 26.81 5.08 -26.58
N LYS A 299 26.85 5.03 -27.91
CA LYS A 299 25.72 5.33 -28.79
C LYS A 299 25.11 4.05 -29.32
N TYR A 300 23.79 3.95 -29.29
CA TYR A 300 23.01 2.94 -29.98
C TYR A 300 22.17 3.54 -31.08
N THR A 301 22.02 2.79 -32.18
CA THR A 301 21.03 3.01 -33.23
C THR A 301 20.34 1.70 -33.57
N GLY A 302 19.07 1.71 -33.93
CA GLY A 302 18.37 0.52 -34.41
C GLY A 302 16.92 0.81 -34.76
N THR A 303 16.10 -0.23 -34.68
CA THR A 303 14.66 -0.16 -34.94
C THR A 303 13.91 -0.55 -33.68
N ILE A 304 12.86 0.18 -33.33
CA ILE A 304 11.86 -0.25 -32.36
C ILE A 304 10.53 -0.51 -33.07
N HIS A 305 9.98 -1.70 -32.88
CA HIS A 305 8.69 -2.09 -33.42
C HIS A 305 7.58 -1.75 -32.40
N ILE A 306 6.62 -0.95 -32.83
CA ILE A 306 5.43 -0.57 -32.06
C ILE A 306 4.21 -1.20 -32.69
N THR A 307 3.51 -2.08 -31.97
CA THR A 307 2.33 -2.74 -32.54
C THR A 307 1.11 -1.83 -32.62
N GLU A 308 0.88 -1.00 -31.60
CA GLU A 308 -0.25 -0.06 -31.57
C GLU A 308 0.22 1.36 -31.31
N ALA A 309 -0.36 2.32 -32.04
CA ALA A 309 -0.07 3.72 -31.84
C ALA A 309 -0.57 4.17 -30.45
N GLY A 310 0.17 5.07 -29.80
CA GLY A 310 -0.22 5.61 -28.50
C GLY A 310 0.93 6.27 -27.75
N GLU A 311 0.67 6.62 -26.50
CA GLU A 311 1.65 7.24 -25.61
C GLU A 311 2.45 6.17 -24.88
N TYR A 312 3.76 6.13 -25.12
CA TYR A 312 4.65 5.20 -24.46
C TYR A 312 5.53 5.94 -23.46
N ALA A 313 5.68 5.36 -22.27
CA ALA A 313 6.58 5.85 -21.23
C ALA A 313 7.83 4.98 -21.17
N PHE A 314 8.99 5.62 -21.14
CA PHE A 314 10.30 4.98 -21.08
C PHE A 314 11.03 5.39 -19.80
N LYS A 315 11.74 4.43 -19.18
CA LYS A 315 12.67 4.72 -18.08
C LYS A 315 14.06 4.22 -18.45
N LEU A 316 15.02 5.13 -18.41
CA LEU A 316 16.43 4.88 -18.74
C LEU A 316 17.28 4.97 -17.47
N SER A 317 18.01 3.91 -17.16
CA SER A 317 18.96 3.82 -16.05
C SER A 317 20.37 3.70 -16.62
N VAL A 318 21.22 4.67 -16.29
CA VAL A 318 22.60 4.79 -16.76
C VAL A 318 23.50 5.27 -15.62
N PRO A 319 23.80 4.41 -14.63
CA PRO A 319 24.56 4.79 -13.44
C PRO A 319 25.88 5.47 -13.76
N GLY A 320 26.22 6.52 -13.00
CA GLY A 320 27.47 7.25 -13.17
C GLY A 320 27.56 8.13 -14.42
N GLY A 321 26.43 8.45 -15.06
CA GLY A 321 26.44 9.17 -16.32
C GLY A 321 25.17 9.93 -16.68
N LYS A 322 25.10 10.34 -17.94
CA LYS A 322 23.90 10.93 -18.55
C LYS A 322 23.38 10.05 -19.68
N GLY A 323 22.06 9.95 -19.79
CA GLY A 323 21.40 9.13 -20.80
C GLY A 323 20.32 9.90 -21.53
N ALA A 324 20.16 9.63 -22.83
CA ALA A 324 19.08 10.17 -23.65
C ALA A 324 18.53 9.09 -24.59
N LEU A 325 17.24 9.18 -24.91
CA LEU A 325 16.56 8.31 -25.86
C LEU A 325 15.74 9.14 -26.85
N ARG A 326 15.89 8.87 -28.13
CA ARG A 326 15.07 9.41 -29.22
C ARG A 326 14.44 8.27 -30.00
N ILE A 327 13.15 8.38 -30.31
CA ILE A 327 12.41 7.44 -31.15
C ILE A 327 11.72 8.24 -32.23
N ASN A 328 11.89 7.84 -33.48
CA ASN A 328 11.39 8.56 -34.64
C ASN A 328 11.83 10.04 -34.66
N GLY A 329 13.06 10.31 -34.19
CA GLY A 329 13.62 11.65 -34.04
C GLY A 329 13.07 12.48 -32.86
N ALA A 330 11.97 12.05 -32.22
CA ALA A 330 11.39 12.73 -31.07
C ALA A 330 12.07 12.29 -29.76
N PRO A 331 12.28 13.19 -28.78
CA PRO A 331 12.84 12.82 -27.48
C PRO A 331 11.84 11.98 -26.67
N ALA A 332 12.17 10.71 -26.44
CA ALA A 332 11.40 9.82 -25.58
C ALA A 332 11.90 9.83 -24.13
N VAL A 333 13.21 10.06 -23.94
CA VAL A 333 13.81 10.43 -22.65
C VAL A 333 14.80 11.56 -22.91
N THR A 334 14.56 12.72 -22.32
CA THR A 334 15.49 13.86 -22.41
C THR A 334 16.80 13.53 -21.70
N ALA A 335 17.91 14.08 -22.19
CA ALA A 335 19.22 13.94 -21.57
C ALA A 335 19.16 14.31 -20.08
N GLY A 336 19.41 13.33 -19.22
CA GLY A 336 19.32 13.47 -17.77
C GLY A 336 20.40 12.65 -17.07
N GLY A 337 20.49 12.74 -15.74
CA GLY A 337 21.46 12.00 -14.93
C GLY A 337 21.20 10.49 -14.89
N PHE A 338 21.55 9.83 -13.79
CA PHE A 338 21.60 8.35 -13.71
C PHE A 338 20.26 7.65 -14.00
N ARG A 339 19.14 8.37 -13.85
CA ARG A 339 17.79 7.90 -14.12
C ARG A 339 17.03 8.97 -14.90
N GLY A 340 16.61 8.64 -16.10
CA GLY A 340 15.74 9.46 -16.94
C GLY A 340 14.38 8.80 -17.10
N THR A 341 13.33 9.60 -17.16
CA THR A 341 11.97 9.17 -17.49
C THR A 341 11.40 10.10 -18.54
N GLY A 342 10.60 9.59 -19.46
CA GLY A 342 9.88 10.43 -20.41
C GLY A 342 8.76 9.68 -21.11
N THR A 343 7.88 10.44 -21.76
CA THR A 343 6.78 9.91 -22.56
C THR A 343 6.88 10.43 -23.99
N VAL A 344 6.42 9.64 -24.95
CA VAL A 344 6.38 10.01 -26.36
C VAL A 344 5.19 9.38 -27.05
N GLN A 345 4.55 10.15 -27.93
CA GLN A 345 3.51 9.65 -28.80
C GLN A 345 4.13 8.97 -30.02
N LEU A 346 3.81 7.69 -30.22
CA LEU A 346 4.40 6.87 -31.29
C LEU A 346 3.30 6.32 -32.20
N PRO A 347 3.49 6.35 -33.54
CA PRO A 347 2.65 5.59 -34.45
C PRO A 347 2.98 4.09 -34.37
N ALA A 348 2.08 3.25 -34.88
CA ALA A 348 2.36 1.84 -35.10
C ALA A 348 3.36 1.65 -36.26
N GLY A 349 4.20 0.63 -36.15
CA GLY A 349 5.20 0.24 -37.14
C GLY A 349 6.63 0.26 -36.62
N ASP A 350 7.56 0.13 -37.56
CA ASP A 350 9.00 0.14 -37.31
C ASP A 350 9.52 1.58 -37.30
N LEU A 351 10.10 2.00 -36.17
CA LEU A 351 10.57 3.36 -35.96
C LEU A 351 12.08 3.39 -35.69
N PRO A 352 12.81 4.38 -36.20
CA PRO A 352 14.22 4.51 -35.89
C PRO A 352 14.40 4.86 -34.41
N PHE A 353 15.35 4.19 -33.79
CA PHE A 353 15.70 4.30 -32.38
C PHE A 353 17.14 4.82 -32.25
N GLU A 354 17.36 5.83 -31.40
CA GLU A 354 18.70 6.33 -31.04
C GLU A 354 18.81 6.52 -29.52
N MET A 355 19.88 6.01 -28.91
CA MET A 355 20.12 6.17 -27.49
C MET A 355 21.58 6.49 -27.23
N SER A 356 21.85 7.35 -26.24
CA SER A 356 23.21 7.67 -25.80
C SER A 356 23.37 7.45 -24.30
N TYR A 357 24.57 7.02 -23.91
CA TYR A 357 25.00 6.89 -22.52
C TYR A 357 26.42 7.47 -22.40
N ILE A 358 26.53 8.61 -21.73
CA ILE A 358 27.79 9.26 -21.39
C ILE A 358 28.16 8.86 -19.96
N LYS A 359 29.30 8.21 -19.76
CA LYS A 359 29.78 7.74 -18.46
C LYS A 359 31.03 8.50 -18.05
N ASN A 360 30.95 9.25 -16.95
CA ASN A 360 32.04 10.10 -16.46
C ASN A 360 32.33 9.98 -14.96
N VAL A 361 31.47 9.32 -14.17
CA VAL A 361 31.68 9.09 -12.74
C VAL A 361 32.41 7.77 -12.50
N ASP A 362 33.52 7.78 -11.77
CA ASP A 362 34.43 6.64 -11.56
C ASP A 362 33.91 5.57 -10.60
N TRP A 363 33.25 5.96 -9.50
CA TRP A 363 32.80 5.02 -8.46
C TRP A 363 31.60 4.15 -8.88
N ALA A 364 30.82 4.58 -9.87
CA ALA A 364 29.66 3.84 -10.34
C ALA A 364 30.05 2.85 -11.44
N LYS A 365 29.65 1.58 -11.30
CA LYS A 365 29.82 0.58 -12.35
C LYS A 365 28.92 0.92 -13.56
N ALA A 366 29.46 0.81 -14.77
CA ALA A 366 28.69 0.99 -15.98
C ALA A 366 27.56 -0.05 -16.05
N ALA A 367 26.36 0.41 -16.37
CA ALA A 367 25.17 -0.41 -16.52
C ALA A 367 24.15 0.31 -17.40
N LEU A 368 23.26 -0.46 -18.02
CA LEU A 368 22.22 0.07 -18.88
C LEU A 368 20.91 -0.65 -18.59
N GLY A 369 19.90 0.10 -18.15
CA GLY A 369 18.53 -0.35 -18.01
C GLY A 369 17.61 0.49 -18.88
N LEU A 370 16.84 -0.11 -19.78
CA LEU A 370 15.76 0.59 -20.50
C LEU A 370 14.47 -0.19 -20.33
N THR A 371 13.47 0.41 -19.70
CA THR A 371 12.10 -0.14 -19.65
C THR A 371 11.17 0.68 -20.52
N VAL A 372 10.10 0.04 -20.97
CA VAL A 372 8.99 0.72 -21.66
C VAL A 372 7.66 0.20 -21.14
N SER A 373 6.67 1.08 -21.17
CA SER A 373 5.27 0.81 -20.95
C SER A 373 4.41 1.62 -21.90
N GLY A 374 3.16 1.21 -22.10
CA GLY A 374 2.22 1.90 -22.98
C GLY A 374 0.81 1.34 -22.87
N PRO A 375 -0.10 1.73 -23.78
CA PRO A 375 -1.48 1.30 -23.74
C PRO A 375 -1.59 -0.23 -23.82
N GLY A 376 -2.08 -0.87 -22.75
CA GLY A 376 -2.20 -2.32 -22.67
C GLY A 376 -0.87 -3.09 -22.62
N VAL A 377 0.25 -2.40 -22.39
CA VAL A 377 1.60 -2.98 -22.27
C VAL A 377 2.14 -2.74 -20.87
N ARG A 378 2.28 -3.83 -20.11
CA ARG A 378 2.90 -3.83 -18.77
C ARG A 378 4.35 -3.35 -18.90
N GLU A 379 4.86 -2.62 -17.90
CA GLU A 379 6.27 -2.23 -17.89
C GLU A 379 7.15 -3.48 -18.01
N TYR A 380 8.03 -3.49 -19.00
CA TYR A 380 9.01 -4.56 -19.20
C TYR A 380 10.35 -3.99 -19.67
N LEU A 381 11.39 -4.80 -19.52
CA LEU A 381 12.76 -4.46 -19.83
C LEU A 381 13.08 -4.71 -21.31
N LEU A 382 13.58 -3.68 -22.00
CA LEU A 382 14.08 -3.72 -23.38
C LEU A 382 15.59 -3.95 -23.49
N SER A 383 16.32 -3.73 -22.38
CA SER A 383 17.77 -3.95 -22.29
C SER A 383 18.11 -5.25 -21.57
N ASP A 384 19.39 -5.55 -21.43
CA ASP A 384 19.82 -6.61 -20.55
C ASP A 384 19.51 -6.31 -19.08
N ALA A 385 19.37 -7.38 -18.28
CA ALA A 385 19.08 -7.27 -16.85
C ALA A 385 20.30 -6.81 -16.02
N ASN A 386 21.43 -6.52 -16.65
CA ASN A 386 22.63 -5.98 -16.01
C ASN A 386 22.46 -4.48 -15.70
N VAL A 387 21.48 -4.19 -14.86
CA VAL A 387 21.43 -2.91 -14.17
C VAL A 387 22.36 -3.06 -12.96
N SER A 388 23.34 -2.16 -12.80
CA SER A 388 24.06 -2.03 -11.54
C SER A 388 23.00 -1.68 -10.50
N SER A 389 22.53 -2.69 -9.78
CA SER A 389 21.83 -2.45 -8.53
C SER A 389 22.80 -1.65 -7.69
N ASN A 390 22.41 -0.43 -7.28
CA ASN A 390 22.96 0.08 -6.03
C ASN A 390 22.88 -1.08 -5.03
N ASP A 391 23.97 -1.37 -4.31
CA ASP A 391 24.02 -2.45 -3.34
C ASP A 391 22.74 -2.41 -2.51
N ALA A 392 21.86 -3.40 -2.70
CA ALA A 392 20.63 -3.48 -1.95
C ALA A 392 21.07 -3.69 -0.50
N VAL A 393 20.81 -2.69 0.34
CA VAL A 393 21.10 -2.80 1.77
C VAL A 393 20.11 -3.79 2.33
N ASP A 394 20.61 -4.90 2.86
CA ASP A 394 19.77 -5.84 3.60
C ASP A 394 19.11 -5.11 4.77
N PRO A 395 17.78 -5.22 4.91
CA PRO A 395 17.08 -4.46 5.93
C PRO A 395 17.48 -4.93 7.33
N ILE A 396 17.71 -3.96 8.24
CA ILE A 396 17.98 -4.23 9.64
C ILE A 396 16.65 -4.28 10.40
N LEU A 397 16.02 -5.44 10.37
CA LEU A 397 14.72 -5.68 11.01
C LEU A 397 14.87 -6.01 12.50
N ILE A 398 14.01 -5.43 13.32
CA ILE A 398 13.85 -5.76 14.73
C ILE A 398 12.53 -6.50 14.89
N ASN A 399 12.58 -7.68 15.48
CA ASN A 399 11.41 -8.50 15.77
C ASN A 399 11.01 -8.37 17.25
N ALA A 400 9.71 -8.29 17.53
CA ALA A 400 9.17 -8.31 18.88
C ALA A 400 8.88 -9.75 19.32
N THR A 401 9.93 -10.54 19.61
CA THR A 401 9.80 -11.91 20.15
C THR A 401 9.37 -11.94 21.62
N GLU A 402 9.44 -10.78 22.27
CA GLU A 402 8.90 -10.45 23.59
C GLU A 402 8.36 -9.01 23.53
N ASN A 403 7.77 -8.50 24.61
CA ASN A 403 7.41 -7.08 24.64
C ASN A 403 8.70 -6.24 24.56
N ALA A 404 8.84 -5.48 23.48
CA ALA A 404 10.05 -4.76 23.14
C ALA A 404 9.82 -3.26 23.24
N ILE A 405 10.86 -2.51 23.59
CA ILE A 405 10.81 -1.05 23.60
C ILE A 405 12.04 -0.51 22.89
N LEU A 406 11.82 0.35 21.89
CA LEU A 406 12.87 1.07 21.20
C LEU A 406 12.56 2.56 21.23
N ARG A 407 13.57 3.38 21.54
CA ARG A 407 13.46 4.82 21.33
C ARG A 407 14.05 5.15 19.98
N SER A 408 13.27 5.83 19.14
CA SER A 408 13.70 6.26 17.83
C SER A 408 12.94 7.52 17.42
N PHE A 409 13.42 8.21 16.39
CA PHE A 409 12.56 9.16 15.70
C PHE A 409 11.53 8.39 14.87
N SER A 410 10.30 8.89 14.83
CA SER A 410 9.24 8.32 13.99
C SER A 410 8.77 9.35 12.99
N ASP A 411 8.89 9.03 11.70
CA ASP A 411 8.37 9.87 10.64
C ASP A 411 6.92 9.51 10.33
N LEU A 412 6.06 10.53 10.34
CA LEU A 412 4.66 10.42 10.00
C LEU A 412 4.41 11.11 8.64
N PRO A 413 3.31 10.77 7.95
CA PRO A 413 2.93 11.41 6.69
C PRO A 413 2.93 12.93 6.77
N GLY A 414 3.29 13.59 5.67
CA GLY A 414 3.40 15.04 5.59
C GLY A 414 4.70 15.62 6.14
N GLY A 415 5.75 14.80 6.29
CA GLY A 415 7.09 15.25 6.72
C GLY A 415 7.19 15.60 8.21
N ILE A 416 6.29 15.04 9.03
CA ILE A 416 6.26 15.28 10.47
C ILE A 416 7.19 14.29 11.15
N ARG A 417 8.18 14.79 11.90
CA ARG A 417 9.07 13.94 12.71
C ARG A 417 8.72 14.03 14.19
N VAL A 418 8.45 12.88 14.80
CA VAL A 418 8.32 12.72 16.25
C VAL A 418 9.70 12.44 16.83
N THR A 419 10.27 13.41 17.53
CA THR A 419 11.66 13.32 18.04
C THR A 419 11.79 12.60 19.38
N HIS A 420 10.68 12.42 20.09
CA HIS A 420 10.63 11.73 21.38
C HIS A 420 9.71 10.50 21.30
N GLY A 421 9.84 9.76 20.19
CA GLY A 421 9.11 8.52 19.93
C GLY A 421 9.64 7.37 20.80
N ILE A 422 8.71 6.60 21.33
CA ILE A 422 8.98 5.34 22.02
C ILE A 422 8.09 4.28 21.37
N ASP A 423 8.72 3.43 20.58
CA ASP A 423 8.09 2.31 19.90
C ASP A 423 7.96 1.14 20.87
N VAL A 424 6.76 0.61 21.00
CA VAL A 424 6.42 -0.50 21.90
C VAL A 424 5.92 -1.65 21.04
N GLY A 425 6.65 -2.76 21.09
CA GLY A 425 6.37 -3.98 20.36
C GLY A 425 5.76 -5.07 21.23
N SER A 426 4.94 -5.93 20.63
CA SER A 426 4.26 -7.06 21.28
C SER A 426 4.41 -8.35 20.47
N THR A 427 4.36 -9.50 21.17
CA THR A 427 4.33 -10.83 20.56
C THR A 427 3.05 -11.13 19.78
N GLU A 428 1.98 -10.38 20.02
CA GLU A 428 0.70 -10.45 19.30
C GLU A 428 0.75 -9.68 17.96
N GLN A 429 1.94 -9.22 17.54
CA GLN A 429 2.18 -8.47 16.31
C GLN A 429 1.32 -7.19 16.18
N LEU A 430 0.99 -6.56 17.31
CA LEU A 430 0.38 -5.24 17.36
C LEU A 430 1.27 -4.30 18.16
N HIS A 431 1.65 -3.19 17.54
CA HIS A 431 2.70 -2.31 18.03
C HIS A 431 2.23 -0.86 17.97
N TYR A 432 2.88 0.04 18.70
CA TYR A 432 2.55 1.45 18.67
C TYR A 432 3.73 2.35 19.01
N THR A 433 3.64 3.63 18.61
CA THR A 433 4.60 4.66 19.01
C THR A 433 3.93 5.62 19.99
N TYR A 434 4.56 5.80 21.14
CA TYR A 434 4.20 6.81 22.13
C TYR A 434 5.06 8.07 21.95
N ASP A 435 4.43 9.23 21.79
CA ASP A 435 5.11 10.53 21.80
C ASP A 435 5.26 11.01 23.25
N ALA A 436 6.47 10.88 23.80
CA ALA A 436 6.78 11.24 25.18
C ALA A 436 6.77 12.76 25.44
N ASP A 437 6.73 13.62 24.41
CA ASP A 437 6.59 15.06 24.58
C ASP A 437 5.13 15.52 24.67
N LYS A 438 4.20 14.67 24.23
CA LYS A 438 2.77 15.02 24.12
C LYS A 438 1.86 14.09 24.92
N GLY A 439 2.37 12.97 25.40
CA GLY A 439 1.61 12.01 26.20
C GLY A 439 0.50 11.32 25.39
N MET A 440 0.80 10.94 24.14
CA MET A 440 -0.17 10.33 23.23
C MET A 440 0.44 9.22 22.38
N ILE A 441 -0.41 8.33 21.87
CA ILE A 441 -0.03 7.33 20.86
C ILE A 441 -0.24 7.96 19.47
N VAL A 442 0.81 8.04 18.65
CA VAL A 442 0.79 8.74 17.34
C VAL A 442 0.52 7.82 16.15
N GLN A 443 0.82 6.54 16.32
CA GLN A 443 0.53 5.49 15.34
C GLN A 443 0.40 4.15 16.04
N ILE A 444 -0.36 3.25 15.41
CA ILE A 444 -0.49 1.84 15.75
C ILE A 444 -0.29 1.03 14.47
N TRP A 445 0.30 -0.16 14.55
CA TRP A 445 0.45 -1.01 13.37
C TRP A 445 0.43 -2.51 13.69
N ARG A 446 0.09 -3.30 12.68
CA ARG A 446 0.04 -4.77 12.74
C ARG A 446 1.08 -5.41 11.82
N GLY A 447 1.73 -6.47 12.29
CA GLY A 447 2.72 -7.25 11.56
C GLY A 447 4.11 -7.19 12.19
N GLY A 448 5.16 -7.05 11.36
CA GLY A 448 6.53 -6.88 11.81
C GLY A 448 6.70 -5.63 12.67
N PHE A 449 7.64 -5.68 13.63
CA PHE A 449 7.82 -4.58 14.57
C PHE A 449 8.49 -3.37 13.90
N LEU A 450 9.81 -3.37 13.67
CA LEU A 450 10.49 -2.20 13.11
C LEU A 450 11.52 -2.55 12.03
N ASP A 451 11.60 -1.70 11.01
CA ASP A 451 12.76 -1.57 10.14
C ASP A 451 13.64 -0.42 10.69
N ALA A 452 14.80 -0.80 11.22
CA ALA A 452 15.79 0.11 11.79
C ALA A 452 16.94 0.44 10.81
N THR A 453 16.81 0.05 9.54
CA THR A 453 17.79 0.39 8.49
C THR A 453 18.08 1.90 8.43
N PRO A 454 17.08 2.81 8.46
CA PRO A 454 17.36 4.25 8.42
C PRO A 454 18.13 4.74 9.65
N MET A 455 18.01 4.06 10.79
CA MET A 455 18.69 4.42 12.03
C MET A 455 20.13 3.89 12.09
N TRP A 456 20.38 2.68 11.57
CA TRP A 456 21.61 1.93 11.85
C TRP A 456 22.49 1.67 10.62
N HIS A 457 22.01 1.92 9.40
CA HIS A 457 22.85 1.84 8.21
C HIS A 457 23.64 3.14 8.00
N GLU A 458 24.95 3.01 7.76
CA GLU A 458 25.91 4.12 7.62
C GLU A 458 25.82 5.15 8.76
N ARG A 459 25.59 6.43 8.44
CA ARG A 459 25.47 7.50 9.45
C ARG A 459 24.11 7.50 10.15
N GLY A 460 23.12 6.84 9.57
CA GLY A 460 21.73 6.85 10.00
C GLY A 460 21.11 8.25 10.08
N ASP A 461 19.80 8.30 10.27
CA ASP A 461 19.08 9.55 10.56
C ASP A 461 18.35 9.52 11.92
N GLY A 462 18.56 8.44 12.69
CA GLY A 462 17.95 8.22 14.00
C GLY A 462 16.51 7.70 13.96
N SER A 463 15.94 7.45 12.77
CA SER A 463 14.54 7.03 12.62
C SER A 463 14.37 5.53 12.42
N SER A 464 13.30 4.97 12.96
CA SER A 464 12.82 3.64 12.59
C SER A 464 11.47 3.72 11.89
N LYS A 465 11.12 2.66 11.16
CA LYS A 465 9.86 2.57 10.42
C LYS A 465 9.05 1.37 10.88
N PRO A 466 7.71 1.49 10.99
CA PRO A 466 6.85 0.32 11.13
C PRO A 466 7.09 -0.69 10.00
N ALA A 467 7.25 -1.97 10.34
CA ALA A 467 7.44 -3.04 9.35
C ALA A 467 6.12 -3.74 8.93
N GLY A 468 4.97 -3.11 9.22
CA GLY A 468 3.64 -3.67 9.02
C GLY A 468 2.59 -2.64 8.57
N SER A 469 1.31 -3.01 8.68
CA SER A 469 0.16 -2.19 8.26
C SER A 469 -0.12 -1.12 9.31
N VAL A 470 -0.02 0.16 8.93
CA VAL A 470 -0.01 1.30 9.87
C VAL A 470 -1.32 2.07 9.85
N GLN A 471 -1.79 2.45 11.03
CA GLN A 471 -2.77 3.51 11.24
C GLN A 471 -2.11 4.70 11.94
N TYR A 472 -2.07 5.83 11.23
CA TYR A 472 -1.62 7.11 11.76
C TYR A 472 -2.77 7.87 12.42
N PHE A 473 -2.51 8.58 13.52
CA PHE A 473 -3.52 9.40 14.21
C PHE A 473 -3.42 10.90 13.87
N GLY A 474 -2.82 11.21 12.72
CA GLY A 474 -2.65 12.56 12.22
C GLY A 474 -1.50 13.32 12.89
N LYS A 475 -1.59 14.66 12.88
CA LYS A 475 -0.56 15.52 13.46
C LYS A 475 -0.54 15.36 14.99
N PRO A 476 0.61 15.02 15.61
CA PRO A 476 0.71 14.87 17.05
C PRO A 476 0.33 16.15 17.79
N ALA A 477 -0.50 16.01 18.84
CA ALA A 477 -0.87 17.09 19.75
C ALA A 477 -0.98 16.53 21.19
N PRO A 478 -0.94 17.36 22.24
CA PRO A 478 -1.08 16.89 23.62
C PRO A 478 -2.34 16.04 23.81
N GLY A 479 -2.21 14.88 24.48
CA GLY A 479 -3.37 14.00 24.71
C GLY A 479 -4.42 14.61 25.63
N ILE A 480 -3.99 15.41 26.61
CA ILE A 480 -4.85 16.07 27.62
C ILE A 480 -4.60 17.58 27.58
N ALA A 481 -5.67 18.36 27.60
CA ALA A 481 -5.62 19.82 27.60
C ALA A 481 -6.69 20.43 28.51
N LYS A 482 -6.51 21.71 28.86
CA LYS A 482 -7.60 22.57 29.32
C LYS A 482 -8.04 23.43 28.14
N LEU A 483 -9.33 23.46 27.89
CA LEU A 483 -9.91 24.28 26.83
C LEU A 483 -10.55 25.52 27.45
N ALA A 484 -10.24 26.70 26.91
CA ALA A 484 -10.80 27.96 27.40
C ALA A 484 -12.32 28.03 27.18
N THR A 485 -12.79 27.48 26.07
CA THR A 485 -14.22 27.31 25.73
C THR A 485 -14.44 25.95 25.07
N ALA A 486 -15.69 25.54 24.89
CA ALA A 486 -16.03 24.29 24.23
C ALA A 486 -15.61 24.27 22.74
N GLU A 487 -15.42 25.44 22.13
CA GLU A 487 -15.07 25.64 20.72
C GLU A 487 -13.57 25.94 20.52
N ALA A 488 -12.82 26.15 21.60
CA ALA A 488 -11.40 26.46 21.52
C ALA A 488 -10.63 25.35 20.76
N ALA A 489 -9.76 25.77 19.85
CA ALA A 489 -8.88 24.87 19.11
C ALA A 489 -8.04 24.03 20.06
N TRP A 490 -7.79 22.78 19.69
CA TRP A 490 -6.91 21.91 20.48
C TRP A 490 -5.48 22.48 20.47
N PRO A 491 -4.80 22.57 21.63
CA PRO A 491 -3.42 23.06 21.68
C PRO A 491 -2.50 22.25 20.76
N ALA A 492 -1.59 22.92 20.06
CA ALA A 492 -0.65 22.25 19.15
C ALA A 492 0.54 21.62 19.89
N ASP A 493 0.88 22.13 21.07
CA ASP A 493 2.02 21.73 21.89
C ASP A 493 1.69 21.80 23.39
N THR A 494 2.65 21.38 24.21
CA THR A 494 2.51 21.32 25.67
C THR A 494 2.90 22.61 26.39
N ASN A 495 3.11 23.71 25.67
CA ASN A 495 3.48 24.99 26.28
C ASN A 495 2.37 25.50 27.22
N GLY A 496 2.76 26.13 28.33
CA GLY A 496 1.81 26.61 29.35
C GLY A 496 1.14 25.51 30.19
N THR A 497 1.42 24.23 29.93
CA THR A 497 0.82 23.11 30.67
C THR A 497 1.68 22.58 31.81
N ALA A 498 2.93 23.07 31.95
CA ALA A 498 3.95 22.49 32.83
C ALA A 498 4.19 20.98 32.56
N TYR A 499 4.03 20.55 31.30
CA TYR A 499 4.29 19.18 30.90
C TYR A 499 5.73 18.79 31.19
N LYS A 500 5.93 17.65 31.84
CA LYS A 500 7.27 17.11 32.10
C LYS A 500 7.24 15.59 32.00
N PRO A 501 7.86 14.98 30.98
CA PRO A 501 7.99 13.53 30.93
C PRO A 501 8.80 13.03 32.12
N LYS A 502 8.38 11.91 32.69
CA LYS A 502 9.03 11.22 33.82
C LYS A 502 9.54 9.83 33.43
N GLY A 503 9.53 9.51 32.14
CA GLY A 503 9.91 8.20 31.61
C GLY A 503 8.80 7.16 31.77
N TYR A 504 9.18 5.90 31.87
CA TYR A 504 8.26 4.78 32.08
C TYR A 504 8.82 3.77 33.09
N THR A 505 7.93 2.95 33.65
CA THR A 505 8.29 1.74 34.41
C THR A 505 7.76 0.52 33.68
N LEU A 506 8.47 -0.59 33.72
CA LEU A 506 8.04 -1.84 33.10
C LEU A 506 7.35 -2.73 34.13
N ASP A 507 6.28 -3.41 33.71
CA ASP A 507 5.72 -4.54 34.46
C ASP A 507 6.58 -5.82 34.26
N ALA A 508 6.15 -6.93 34.87
CA ALA A 508 6.84 -8.21 34.78
C ALA A 508 6.88 -8.79 33.35
N ASP A 509 5.96 -8.37 32.48
CA ASP A 509 5.88 -8.79 31.09
C ASP A 509 6.62 -7.82 30.16
N GLY A 510 7.31 -6.81 30.69
CA GLY A 510 8.05 -5.81 29.90
C GLY A 510 7.17 -4.69 29.32
N ARG A 511 5.91 -4.55 29.73
CA ARG A 511 5.00 -3.52 29.22
C ARG A 511 5.20 -2.18 29.94
N PRO A 512 5.24 -1.05 29.22
CA PRO A 512 5.48 0.24 29.84
C PRO A 512 4.23 0.87 30.47
N THR A 513 4.41 1.44 31.66
CA THR A 513 3.57 2.50 32.21
C THR A 513 4.29 3.83 32.02
N PHE A 514 3.82 4.67 31.11
CA PHE A 514 4.37 6.00 30.88
C PHE A 514 3.92 6.97 31.97
N LYS A 515 4.83 7.85 32.39
CA LYS A 515 4.60 8.80 33.48
C LYS A 515 4.98 10.20 33.04
N TYR A 516 4.14 11.18 33.38
CA TYR A 516 4.43 12.60 33.14
C TYR A 516 3.70 13.49 34.15
N MET A 517 4.16 14.73 34.28
CA MET A 517 3.40 15.78 34.97
C MET A 517 2.66 16.60 33.93
N LEU A 518 1.45 17.06 34.25
CA LEU A 518 0.66 17.97 33.43
C LEU A 518 -0.26 18.80 34.35
N TYR A 519 -0.28 20.12 34.20
CA TYR A 519 -1.02 21.08 35.03
C TYR A 519 -0.85 20.85 36.53
N GLY A 520 0.34 20.42 36.96
CA GLY A 520 0.66 20.10 38.36
C GLY A 520 0.18 18.73 38.84
N ALA A 521 -0.60 17.99 38.05
CA ALA A 521 -1.04 16.64 38.35
C ALA A 521 -0.07 15.59 37.77
N ALA A 522 0.10 14.47 38.47
CA ALA A 522 0.88 13.34 37.96
C ALA A 522 -0.03 12.42 37.16
N VAL A 523 0.41 12.03 35.96
CA VAL A 523 -0.33 11.13 35.07
C VAL A 523 0.42 9.81 34.90
N SER A 524 -0.31 8.71 34.98
CA SER A 524 0.14 7.37 34.60
C SER A 524 -0.69 6.89 33.41
N ASP A 525 -0.03 6.44 32.36
CA ASP A 525 -0.63 6.10 31.08
C ASP A 525 -0.15 4.70 30.67
N VAL A 526 -1.08 3.75 30.69
CA VAL A 526 -0.83 2.34 30.44
C VAL A 526 -1.54 1.97 29.15
N SER A 527 -0.82 1.40 28.19
CA SER A 527 -1.39 0.89 26.95
C SER A 527 -0.95 -0.55 26.75
N THR A 528 -1.91 -1.47 26.77
CA THR A 528 -1.69 -2.91 26.65
C THR A 528 -2.40 -3.45 25.42
N VAL A 529 -1.75 -4.36 24.70
CA VAL A 529 -2.41 -5.08 23.60
C VAL A 529 -3.53 -5.95 24.16
N ILE A 530 -4.71 -5.85 23.55
CA ILE A 530 -5.88 -6.69 23.84
C ILE A 530 -5.55 -8.13 23.39
N ALA A 531 -6.00 -9.12 24.15
CA ALA A 531 -5.79 -10.53 23.83
C ALA A 531 -6.18 -10.85 22.37
N GLY A 532 -5.37 -11.66 21.71
CA GLY A 532 -5.54 -11.94 20.27
C GLY A 532 -5.16 -10.78 19.36
N GLY A 533 -4.49 -9.74 19.88
CA GLY A 533 -4.00 -8.62 19.07
C GLY A 533 -5.11 -7.72 18.50
N GLU A 534 -6.31 -7.73 19.07
CA GLU A 534 -7.48 -6.99 18.55
C GLU A 534 -7.32 -5.46 18.60
N GLY A 535 -6.47 -4.95 19.48
CA GLY A 535 -6.31 -3.49 19.63
C GLY A 535 -5.46 -3.15 20.84
N LEU A 536 -5.49 -1.88 21.22
CA LEU A 536 -4.86 -1.38 22.44
C LEU A 536 -5.93 -1.01 23.45
N HIS A 537 -5.84 -1.60 24.64
CA HIS A 537 -6.56 -1.14 25.81
C HIS A 537 -5.70 -0.09 26.53
N ARG A 538 -6.21 1.14 26.67
CA ARG A 538 -5.51 2.26 27.27
C ARG A 538 -6.19 2.74 28.55
N VAL A 539 -5.39 2.88 29.60
CA VAL A 539 -5.79 3.36 30.91
C VAL A 539 -4.96 4.59 31.28
N VAL A 540 -5.62 5.74 31.37
CA VAL A 540 -5.00 6.99 31.79
C VAL A 540 -5.51 7.34 33.20
N THR A 541 -4.58 7.48 34.14
CA THR A 541 -4.88 7.80 35.55
C THR A 541 -4.20 9.10 35.93
N ILE A 542 -4.95 10.03 36.50
CA ILE A 542 -4.49 11.36 36.93
C ILE A 542 -4.58 11.43 38.45
N ALA A 543 -3.43 11.54 39.11
CA ALA A 543 -3.35 11.73 40.55
C ALA A 543 -3.64 13.19 40.88
N THR A 544 -4.59 13.41 41.79
CA THR A 544 -5.02 14.74 42.25
C THR A 544 -5.41 15.66 41.07
N PRO A 545 -6.44 15.30 40.29
CA PRO A 545 -6.76 16.02 39.07
C PRO A 545 -7.23 17.44 39.36
N VAL A 546 -6.74 18.38 38.55
CA VAL A 546 -7.21 19.76 38.55
C VAL A 546 -8.49 19.89 37.71
N ALA A 547 -9.31 20.90 37.98
CA ALA A 547 -10.54 21.12 37.22
C ALA A 547 -10.27 21.46 35.74
N GLY A 548 -11.19 21.04 34.86
CA GLY A 548 -11.24 21.41 33.45
C GLY A 548 -10.33 20.60 32.52
N LEU A 549 -9.83 19.44 32.95
CA LEU A 549 -9.06 18.55 32.09
C LEU A 549 -9.96 17.80 31.11
N THR A 550 -9.56 17.82 29.85
CA THR A 550 -10.22 17.12 28.75
C THR A 550 -9.18 16.30 28.01
N MET A 551 -9.52 15.07 27.64
CA MET A 551 -8.70 14.21 26.80
C MET A 551 -9.27 14.17 25.38
N ARG A 552 -8.40 14.25 24.36
CA ARG A 552 -8.77 14.02 22.97
C ARG A 552 -8.46 12.56 22.61
N LEU A 553 -9.50 11.81 22.27
CA LEU A 553 -9.42 10.39 21.95
C LEU A 553 -9.09 10.15 20.49
N ALA A 554 -9.64 10.98 19.61
CA ALA A 554 -9.46 10.88 18.17
C ALA A 554 -9.69 12.23 17.49
N GLN A 555 -9.17 12.35 16.28
CA GLN A 555 -9.49 13.39 15.31
C GLN A 555 -9.63 12.72 13.94
N GLY A 556 -10.58 13.19 13.13
CA GLY A 556 -10.82 12.67 11.79
C GLY A 556 -11.71 13.61 10.98
N ALA A 557 -11.86 13.35 9.69
CA ALA A 557 -12.82 14.06 8.86
C ALA A 557 -14.28 13.72 9.26
N LYS A 558 -14.50 12.47 9.66
CA LYS A 558 -15.80 11.90 10.05
C LYS A 558 -15.64 11.00 11.28
N ILE A 559 -16.40 11.29 12.33
CA ILE A 559 -16.48 10.51 13.57
C ILE A 559 -17.96 10.18 13.80
N GLU A 560 -18.29 8.89 13.85
CA GLU A 560 -19.66 8.43 14.02
C GLU A 560 -19.78 7.53 15.23
N LEU A 561 -20.80 7.78 16.06
CA LEU A 561 -21.18 6.88 17.14
C LEU A 561 -21.94 5.71 16.54
N LEU A 562 -21.41 4.50 16.68
CA LEU A 562 -22.05 3.26 16.24
C LEU A 562 -23.04 2.79 17.31
N LYS A 563 -22.56 2.46 18.51
CA LYS A 563 -23.39 2.07 19.67
C LYS A 563 -22.60 2.19 20.97
N ASN A 564 -23.25 2.49 22.10
CA ASN A 564 -22.67 2.31 23.45
C ASN A 564 -21.23 2.85 23.65
N GLY A 565 -20.92 4.04 23.14
CA GLY A 565 -19.57 4.62 23.26
C GLY A 565 -18.52 3.98 22.32
N PHE A 566 -18.97 3.28 21.28
CA PHE A 566 -18.15 2.74 20.20
C PHE A 566 -18.26 3.65 18.98
N TYR A 567 -17.12 4.19 18.53
CA TYR A 567 -17.02 5.19 17.48
C TYR A 567 -16.15 4.67 16.33
N THR A 568 -16.56 4.94 15.08
CA THR A 568 -15.68 4.83 13.90
C THR A 568 -15.02 6.18 13.61
N ILE A 569 -13.76 6.16 13.22
CA ILE A 569 -12.99 7.33 12.80
C ILE A 569 -12.55 7.13 11.35
N ASP A 570 -13.11 7.92 10.43
CA ASP A 570 -12.82 7.89 8.98
C ASP A 570 -12.94 6.49 8.33
N ASP A 571 -13.69 5.58 8.96
CA ASP A 571 -13.75 4.15 8.60
C ASP A 571 -12.38 3.47 8.55
N GLN A 572 -11.41 4.00 9.30
CA GLN A 572 -10.02 3.53 9.36
C GLN A 572 -9.68 2.81 10.67
N TYR A 573 -10.32 3.18 11.79
CA TYR A 573 -10.16 2.54 13.09
C TYR A 573 -11.35 2.85 13.98
N TYR A 574 -11.44 2.15 15.12
CA TYR A 574 -12.47 2.40 16.11
C TYR A 574 -11.92 2.88 17.46
N ILE A 575 -12.73 3.66 18.17
CA ILE A 575 -12.55 3.97 19.59
C ILE A 575 -13.71 3.37 20.37
N ARG A 576 -13.43 2.54 21.38
CA ARG A 576 -14.44 2.00 22.31
C ARG A 576 -14.20 2.52 23.72
N LEU A 577 -15.20 3.14 24.33
CA LEU A 577 -15.12 3.51 25.74
C LEU A 577 -15.39 2.29 26.63
N ASP A 578 -14.41 1.90 27.45
CA ASP A 578 -14.51 0.74 28.35
C ASP A 578 -14.79 1.14 29.82
N GLY A 579 -14.91 2.45 30.09
CA GLY A 579 -15.33 3.00 31.39
C GLY A 579 -14.38 4.04 31.98
N GLY A 580 -14.70 4.54 33.17
CA GLY A 580 -13.82 5.43 33.96
C GLY A 580 -13.92 6.93 33.68
N GLY A 581 -14.46 7.37 32.54
CA GLY A 581 -14.76 8.78 32.30
C GLY A 581 -16.04 9.23 33.03
N GLU A 582 -15.95 10.23 33.92
CA GLU A 582 -17.15 10.81 34.57
C GLU A 582 -17.94 11.77 33.64
N GLY A 583 -17.37 12.15 32.49
CA GLY A 583 -18.00 13.01 31.49
C GLY A 583 -18.60 12.23 30.32
N LYS A 584 -19.63 12.79 29.68
CA LYS A 584 -20.11 12.27 28.40
C LYS A 584 -19.09 12.60 27.30
N PRO A 585 -18.73 11.65 26.42
CA PRO A 585 -17.93 11.95 25.23
C PRO A 585 -18.65 12.96 24.34
N ILE A 586 -17.89 13.83 23.69
CA ILE A 586 -18.39 14.88 22.81
C ILE A 586 -17.66 14.74 21.47
N VAL A 587 -18.42 14.67 20.39
CA VAL A 587 -17.91 14.88 19.03
C VAL A 587 -18.14 16.34 18.69
N ARG A 588 -17.07 17.07 18.37
CA ARG A 588 -17.13 18.50 18.01
C ARG A 588 -16.37 18.76 16.71
N THR A 589 -16.74 19.82 16.00
CA THR A 589 -16.00 20.27 14.81
C THR A 589 -15.06 21.40 15.20
N SER A 590 -13.77 21.29 14.84
CA SER A 590 -12.77 22.33 15.03
C SER A 590 -11.76 22.30 13.88
N GLY A 591 -11.47 23.47 13.28
CA GLY A 591 -10.48 23.57 12.20
C GLY A 591 -10.80 22.74 10.94
N GLY A 592 -12.08 22.50 10.66
CA GLY A 592 -12.52 21.68 9.52
C GLY A 592 -12.45 20.17 9.74
N MET A 593 -12.05 19.71 10.93
CA MET A 593 -12.07 18.30 11.32
C MET A 593 -12.99 18.07 12.52
N GLN A 594 -13.38 16.83 12.74
CA GLN A 594 -14.08 16.40 13.95
C GLN A 594 -13.07 15.90 14.99
N GLU A 595 -13.38 16.15 16.26
CA GLU A 595 -12.62 15.67 17.41
C GLU A 595 -13.55 14.93 18.36
N LEU A 596 -13.14 13.73 18.79
CA LEU A 596 -13.77 13.00 19.88
C LEU A 596 -13.03 13.35 21.18
N ILE A 597 -13.71 14.05 22.08
CA ILE A 597 -13.13 14.50 23.35
C ILE A 597 -13.96 14.02 24.54
N ILE A 598 -13.32 13.88 25.70
CA ILE A 598 -13.99 13.50 26.95
C ILE A 598 -13.39 14.24 28.16
N PRO A 599 -14.21 14.86 29.02
CA PRO A 599 -13.73 15.38 30.29
C PRO A 599 -13.17 14.25 31.17
N VAL A 600 -11.99 14.46 31.73
CA VAL A 600 -11.30 13.46 32.57
C VAL A 600 -11.05 14.02 33.97
N LYS A 601 -11.39 13.24 35.00
CA LYS A 601 -11.02 13.53 36.40
C LYS A 601 -9.90 12.59 36.81
N GLN A 602 -10.22 11.44 37.39
CA GLN A 602 -9.20 10.57 37.99
C GLN A 602 -8.71 9.46 37.05
N LYS A 603 -9.60 8.85 36.27
CA LYS A 603 -9.28 7.71 35.41
C LYS A 603 -10.02 7.85 34.09
N LEU A 604 -9.48 7.26 33.03
CA LEU A 604 -10.19 7.01 31.78
C LEU A 604 -9.69 5.68 31.21
N THR A 605 -10.63 4.87 30.72
CA THR A 605 -10.36 3.56 30.12
C THR A 605 -11.04 3.49 28.77
N TYR A 606 -10.28 3.21 27.73
CA TYR A 606 -10.81 3.07 26.38
C TYR A 606 -9.91 2.17 25.53
N SER A 607 -10.46 1.62 24.46
CA SER A 607 -9.74 0.82 23.49
C SER A 607 -9.61 1.53 22.14
N ILE A 608 -8.47 1.35 21.50
CA ILE A 608 -8.23 1.67 20.09
C ILE A 608 -8.22 0.35 19.34
N ILE A 609 -9.18 0.14 18.45
CA ILE A 609 -9.32 -1.10 17.68
C ILE A 609 -8.89 -0.82 16.24
N PHE A 610 -7.97 -1.66 15.75
CA PHE A 610 -7.32 -1.54 14.45
C PHE A 610 -7.27 -2.86 13.71
#